data_AF-A0AAW2U4L7-F1
#
_entry.id   AF-A0AAW2U4L7-F1
#
_cell.length_a   1.000
_cell.length_b   1.000
_cell.length_c   1.000
_cell.angle_alpha   90.00
_cell.angle_beta   90.00
_cell.angle_gamma   90.00
#
_symmetry.space_group_name_H-M   'P 1'
#
loop_
_entity.id
_entity.type
_entity.pdbx_description
1 polymer ?
#
loop_
_entity_poly.entity_id
_entity_poly.type
_entity_poly.pdbx_seq_one_letter_code
_entity_poly.pdbx_strand_id
1 'polypeptide(L)' 'MANPSPHIAILPTPGMGHLIPLLQFAKNLLHRHHFSATFIIPTDGPLLGPQKAFLSTLPAGVDHLLLPSVNTDDLPPTSR' A
#
# COMPACT_ATOMS: atom_id res chain seq x y z
N MET A 1 -26.40 -8.90 -14.18
CA MET A 1 -25.76 -8.78 -12.86
C MET A 1 -24.30 -8.46 -13.11
N ALA A 2 -23.80 -7.30 -12.68
CA ALA A 2 -22.39 -6.98 -12.84
C ALA A 2 -21.60 -7.89 -11.89
N ASN A 3 -20.75 -8.76 -12.43
CA ASN A 3 -19.82 -9.49 -11.58
C ASN A 3 -18.79 -8.49 -11.06
N PRO A 4 -18.66 -8.33 -9.73
CA PRO A 4 -17.62 -7.47 -9.18
C PRO A 4 -16.26 -7.97 -9.64
N SER A 5 -15.39 -7.05 -10.06
CA SER A 5 -14.01 -7.39 -10.37
C SER A 5 -13.36 -7.98 -9.12
N PRO A 6 -12.59 -9.08 -9.24
CA PRO A 6 -11.88 -9.64 -8.10
C PRO A 6 -11.00 -8.58 -7.42
N HIS A 7 -10.97 -8.57 -6.09
CA HIS A 7 -10.32 -7.53 -5.29
C HIS A 7 -9.24 -8.12 -4.39
N ILE A 8 -8.06 -7.48 -4.34
CA ILE A 8 -6.90 -7.95 -3.56
C ILE A 8 -6.51 -6.91 -2.52
N ALA A 9 -6.36 -7.36 -1.27
CA ALA A 9 -5.71 -6.56 -0.23
C ALA A 9 -4.20 -6.80 -0.23
N ILE A 10 -3.41 -5.73 -0.22
CA ILE A 10 -1.95 -5.78 -0.18
C ILE A 10 -1.49 -5.12 1.12
N LEU A 11 -0.79 -5.88 1.97
CA LEU A 11 -0.22 -5.41 3.23
C LEU A 11 1.30 -5.30 3.10
N PRO A 12 1.84 -4.16 2.59
CA PRO A 12 3.28 -3.95 2.48
C PRO A 12 3.95 -3.81 3.86
N THR A 13 5.20 -4.27 3.94
CA THR A 13 6.11 -3.84 5.00
C THR A 13 6.41 -2.35 4.87
N PRO A 14 6.54 -1.58 5.97
CA PRO A 14 6.90 -0.17 5.92
C PRO A 14 8.20 0.10 5.14
N GLY A 15 8.21 1.16 4.32
CA GLY A 15 9.37 1.60 3.55
C GLY A 15 9.13 1.68 2.04
N MET A 16 9.71 2.70 1.39
CA MET A 16 9.51 2.94 -0.05
C MET A 16 9.99 1.78 -0.92
N GLY A 17 11.04 1.07 -0.49
CA GLY A 17 11.57 -0.10 -1.19
C GLY A 17 10.59 -1.27 -1.28
N HIS A 18 9.60 -1.34 -0.39
CA HIS A 18 8.54 -2.36 -0.42
C HIS A 18 7.29 -1.85 -1.15
N LEU A 19 6.96 -0.56 -1.02
CA LEU A 19 5.80 0.05 -1.67
C LEU A 19 5.92 0.06 -3.21
N ILE A 20 7.08 0.47 -3.73
CA ILE A 20 7.30 0.58 -5.19
C ILE A 20 7.08 -0.74 -5.93
N PRO A 21 7.74 -1.86 -5.58
CA PRO A 21 7.57 -3.11 -6.31
C PRO A 21 6.13 -3.65 -6.20
N LEU A 22 5.49 -3.49 -5.03
CA LEU A 22 4.11 -3.93 -4.85
C LEU A 22 3.13 -3.10 -5.69
N LEU A 23 3.36 -1.81 -5.90
CA LEU A 23 2.55 -1.03 -6.84
C LEU A 23 2.73 -1.49 -8.28
N GLN A 24 3.95 -1.84 -8.70
CA GLN A 24 4.16 -2.40 -10.03
C GLN A 24 3.44 -3.74 -10.19
N PHE A 25 3.45 -4.57 -9.15
CA PHE A 25 2.68 -5.81 -9.11
C PHE A 25 1.17 -5.54 -9.22
N ALA A 26 0.62 -4.61 -8.43
CA ALA A 26 -0.79 -4.23 -8.48
C ALA A 26 -1.19 -3.68 -9.87
N LYS A 27 -0.34 -2.84 -10.48
CA LYS A 27 -0.53 -2.36 -11.86
C LYS A 27 -0.61 -3.51 -12.85
N ASN A 28 0.26 -4.51 -12.74
CA ASN A 28 0.22 -5.67 -13.63
C ASN A 28 -1.06 -6.50 -13.45
N LEU A 29 -1.52 -6.68 -12.21
CA LEU A 29 -2.78 -7.37 -11.92
C LEU A 29 -4.00 -6.62 -12.48
N LEU A 30 -4.04 -5.31 -12.30
CA LEU A 30 -5.10 -4.45 -12.84
C LEU A 30 -5.16 -4.54 -14.37
N HIS A 31 -4.03 -4.32 -15.06
CA HIS A 31 -4.01 -4.24 -16.52
C HIS A 31 -4.18 -5.60 -17.21
N ARG A 32 -3.63 -6.68 -16.64
CA ARG A 32 -3.61 -8.00 -17.31
C ARG A 32 -4.75 -8.91 -16.89
N HIS A 33 -5.30 -8.68 -15.70
CA HIS A 33 -6.27 -9.60 -15.08
C HIS A 33 -7.52 -8.88 -14.54
N HIS A 34 -7.62 -7.57 -14.71
CA HIS A 34 -8.77 -6.75 -14.28
C HIS A 34 -9.08 -6.87 -12.77
N PHE A 35 -8.06 -7.10 -11.95
CA PHE A 35 -8.20 -7.06 -10.50
C PHE A 35 -8.18 -5.61 -10.01
N SER A 36 -8.97 -5.32 -8.98
CA SER A 36 -8.79 -4.13 -8.17
C SER A 36 -7.93 -4.46 -6.96
N ALA A 37 -7.29 -3.45 -6.36
CA ALA A 37 -6.46 -3.67 -5.18
C ALA A 37 -6.57 -2.53 -4.16
N THR A 38 -6.36 -2.86 -2.89
CA THR A 38 -6.21 -1.86 -1.82
C THR A 38 -4.92 -2.10 -1.04
N PHE A 39 -4.09 -1.08 -0.95
CA PHE A 39 -2.89 -1.06 -0.11
C PHE A 39 -3.28 -0.73 1.33
N ILE A 40 -3.06 -1.65 2.25
CA ILE A 40 -3.27 -1.45 3.69
C ILE A 40 -1.91 -1.12 4.28
N ILE A 41 -1.64 0.16 4.57
CA ILE A 41 -0.30 0.63 4.90
C ILE A 41 -0.20 0.84 6.42
N PRO A 42 0.64 0.05 7.13
CA PRO A 42 0.98 0.33 8.51
C PRO A 42 1.74 1.65 8.60
N THR A 43 1.37 2.50 9.57
CA THR A 43 2.07 3.76 9.83
C THR A 43 2.68 3.75 11.24
N ASP A 44 3.83 4.36 11.38
CA ASP A 44 4.55 4.62 12.63
C ASP A 44 4.56 6.12 12.97
N GLY A 45 3.84 6.93 12.18
CA GLY A 45 3.72 8.37 12.33
C GLY A 45 3.10 9.04 11.10
N PRO A 46 3.25 10.36 10.97
CA PRO A 46 2.75 11.10 9.81
C PRO A 46 3.41 10.65 8.50
N LEU A 47 2.63 10.59 7.42
CA LEU A 47 3.16 10.27 6.10
C LEU A 47 4.26 11.25 5.68
N LEU A 48 5.41 10.70 5.28
CA LEU A 48 6.52 11.45 4.70
C LEU A 48 6.20 11.90 3.27
N GLY A 49 6.88 12.96 2.80
CA GLY A 49 6.69 13.52 1.45
C GLY A 49 6.72 12.46 0.32
N PRO A 50 7.71 11.54 0.29
CA PRO A 50 7.76 10.48 -0.72
C PRO A 50 6.57 9.52 -0.68
N GLN A 51 6.05 9.20 0.51
CA GLN A 51 4.88 8.34 0.66
C GLN A 51 3.62 9.04 0.15
N LYS A 52 3.42 10.32 0.49
CA LYS A 52 2.29 11.11 -0.04
C LYS A 52 2.32 11.21 -1.57
N ALA A 53 3.49 11.51 -2.13
CA ALA A 53 3.67 11.58 -3.58
C ALA A 53 3.34 10.22 -4.22
N PHE A 54 3.84 9.12 -3.66
CA PHE A 54 3.54 7.78 -4.13
C PHE A 54 2.03 7.47 -4.12
N LEU A 55 1.33 7.74 -3.02
CA LEU A 55 -0.11 7.49 -2.89
C LEU A 55 -0.94 8.34 -3.86
N SER A 56 -0.45 9.52 -4.24
CA SER A 56 -1.10 10.36 -5.25
C SER A 56 -0.95 9.84 -6.68
N THR A 57 -0.02 8.91 -6.92
CA THR A 57 0.27 8.33 -8.25
C THR A 57 -0.42 6.98 -8.50
N LEU A 58 -1.28 6.54 -7.57
CA LEU A 58 -2.00 5.27 -7.71
C LEU A 58 -2.96 5.34 -8.91
N PRO A 59 -3.00 4.29 -9.76
CA PRO A 59 -3.92 4.24 -10.89
C PRO A 59 -5.36 4.03 -10.42
N ALA A 60 -6.33 4.39 -11.27
CA ALA A 60 -7.73 4.08 -11.02
C ALA A 60 -7.92 2.55 -10.86
N GLY A 61 -8.59 2.12 -9.78
CA GLY A 61 -8.74 0.71 -9.41
C GLY A 61 -7.72 0.19 -8.40
N VAL A 62 -6.77 1.03 -7.98
CA VAL A 62 -5.88 0.77 -6.84
C VAL A 62 -6.09 1.85 -5.77
N ASP A 63 -6.63 1.44 -4.63
CA ASP A 63 -6.88 2.31 -3.48
C ASP A 63 -5.82 2.09 -2.38
N HIS A 64 -5.88 2.93 -1.35
CA HIS A 64 -5.06 2.76 -0.15
C HIS A 64 -5.85 3.08 1.12
N LEU A 65 -5.46 2.41 2.20
CA LEU A 65 -5.96 2.59 3.55
C LEU A 65 -4.75 2.74 4.48
N LEU A 66 -4.70 3.84 5.22
CA LEU A 66 -3.69 4.04 6.25
C LEU A 66 -4.19 3.43 7.55
N LEU A 67 -3.40 2.55 8.15
CA LEU A 67 -3.68 2.04 9.49
C LEU A 67 -3.28 3.06 10.55
N PRO A 68 -3.93 3.03 11.73
CA PRO A 68 -3.54 3.86 12.87
C PRO A 68 -2.06 3.71 13.20
N SER A 69 -1.44 4.79 13.67
CA SER A 69 -0.04 4.80 14.08
C SER A 69 0.20 3.76 15.17
N VAL A 70 1.15 2.87 14.95
CA VAL A 70 1.52 1.85 15.93
C VAL A 70 2.58 2.43 16.87
N ASN A 71 2.45 2.15 18.17
CA ASN A 71 3.52 2.46 19.11
C ASN A 71 4.70 1.50 18.86
N THR A 72 5.90 2.04 18.66
CA THR A 72 7.12 1.28 18.37
C THR A 72 8.12 1.28 19.52
N ASP A 73 7.72 1.70 20.72
CA ASP A 73 8.59 1.77 21.90
C ASP A 73 9.06 0.40 22.40
N ASP A 74 8.40 -0.67 21.98
CA ASP A 74 8.74 -2.07 22.24
C ASP A 74 9.78 -2.64 21.26
N LEU A 75 10.12 -1.91 20.19
CA LEU A 75 11.11 -2.36 19.22
C LEU A 75 12.55 -2.17 19.74
N PRO A 76 13.49 -3.08 19.38
CA PRO A 76 14.90 -2.91 19.71
C PRO A 76 15.46 -1.57 19.17
N PRO A 77 16.44 -0.94 19.85
CA PRO A 77 17.05 0.31 19.38
C PRO A 77 17.66 0.23 17.98
N THR A 78 18.01 -0.98 17.53
CA THR A 78 18.60 -1.28 16.22
C THR A 78 17.55 -1.48 15.11
N SER A 79 16.26 -1.36 15.44
CA SER A 79 15.13 -1.67 14.55
C SER A 79 14.27 -0.45 14.22
N ARG A 80 14.67 0.75 14.66
CA ARG A 80 14.10 2.04 14.27
C ARG A 80 14.84 2.65 13.08
#